data_AF-A0AA88CYS0-F1
#
_entry.id   AF-A0AA88CYS0-F1
#
_cell.length_a   1.000
_cell.length_b   1.000
_cell.length_c   1.000
_cell.angle_alpha   90.00
_cell.angle_beta   90.00
_cell.angle_gamma   90.00
#
_symmetry.space_group_name_H-M   'P 1'
#
loop_
_entity.id
_entity.type
_entity.pdbx_description
1 polymer ?
#
loop_
_entity_poly.entity_id
_entity_poly.type
_entity_poly.pdbx_seq_one_letter_code
_entity_poly.pdbx_strand_id
1 'polypeptide(L)'
;MAPNRENLIGSSSSSSSSKEENKIAHKKVPRLSMESLQRTISDISLELITKQALDHRAEHDHGDQKNDSQDLPAITEVEEAQCECCGMSEECTSDYVSRVRGKFSGKLICGLCAEAVDEKMEKKKAKRDEVLEEHMNACSRFNKFGRTYPVLFQAEAIKEILKKNSTSTGFSSRAKSVSPREYKELLATGTYIS
;
A
#
# COMPACT_ATOMS: atom_id res chain seq x y z
N MET A 1 -10.78 11.71 0.21
CA MET A 1 -11.63 11.63 1.44
C MET A 1 -11.77 10.17 1.90
N ALA A 2 -11.20 9.80 3.04
CA ALA A 2 -11.32 8.43 3.59
C ALA A 2 -12.51 8.31 4.57
N PRO A 3 -13.29 7.22 4.54
CA PRO A 3 -14.35 7.01 5.51
C PRO A 3 -13.78 6.51 6.84
N ASN A 4 -14.37 7.04 7.90
CA ASN A 4 -14.21 6.72 9.31
C ASN A 4 -13.96 5.22 9.60
N ARG A 5 -12.86 4.88 10.30
CA ARG A 5 -12.63 3.55 10.87
C ARG A 5 -12.40 3.68 12.37
N GLU A 6 -13.50 3.51 13.09
CA GLU A 6 -13.54 3.35 14.54
C GLU A 6 -12.79 2.09 15.00
N ASN A 7 -11.92 2.27 16.00
CA ASN A 7 -11.16 1.22 16.67
C ASN A 7 -12.10 0.42 17.60
N LEU A 8 -12.58 -0.74 17.15
CA LEU A 8 -13.16 -1.75 18.02
C LEU A 8 -12.09 -2.80 18.36
N ILE A 9 -11.40 -2.58 19.46
CA ILE A 9 -10.54 -3.59 20.10
C ILE A 9 -11.45 -4.71 20.60
N GLY A 10 -11.28 -5.88 20.02
CA GLY A 10 -12.03 -7.09 20.35
C GLY A 10 -11.80 -7.54 21.78
N SER A 11 -12.87 -7.96 22.43
CA SER A 11 -12.81 -8.89 23.56
C SER A 11 -13.53 -10.16 23.14
N SER A 12 -12.76 -11.24 23.03
CA SER A 12 -13.24 -12.57 22.75
C SER A 12 -13.86 -13.21 24.00
N SER A 13 -15.07 -13.76 23.79
CA SER A 13 -15.67 -14.94 24.44
C SER A 13 -15.77 -14.99 25.97
N SER A 14 -16.99 -15.06 26.49
CA SER A 14 -17.67 -16.33 26.82
C SER A 14 -18.86 -16.12 27.76
N SER A 15 -19.82 -17.03 27.61
CA SER A 15 -21.06 -17.25 28.37
C SER A 15 -20.92 -17.11 29.89
N SER A 16 -21.94 -16.53 30.53
CA SER A 16 -22.19 -16.68 31.97
C SER A 16 -23.56 -17.31 32.25
N SER A 17 -23.52 -18.37 33.05
CA SER A 17 -24.50 -18.76 34.07
C SER A 17 -23.78 -19.86 34.87
N SER A 18 -23.55 -19.79 36.18
CA SER A 18 -24.17 -19.02 37.25
C SER A 18 -23.37 -19.22 38.55
N LYS A 19 -23.59 -18.33 39.54
CA LYS A 19 -23.20 -18.40 40.97
C LYS A 19 -21.70 -18.10 41.21
N GLU A 20 -21.28 -17.19 42.09
CA GLU A 20 -21.65 -17.02 43.49
C GLU A 20 -21.20 -15.62 43.98
N GLU A 21 -21.87 -15.10 45.01
CA GLU A 21 -21.73 -13.75 45.56
C GLU A 21 -20.36 -13.48 46.21
N ASN A 22 -19.76 -12.32 45.93
CA ASN A 22 -18.81 -11.71 46.86
C ASN A 22 -18.89 -10.17 46.81
N LYS A 23 -19.24 -9.58 47.96
CA LYS A 23 -19.44 -8.15 48.19
C LYS A 23 -18.09 -7.45 48.27
N ILE A 24 -17.72 -6.67 47.24
CA ILE A 24 -16.57 -5.75 47.32
C ILE A 24 -17.04 -4.33 47.00
N ALA A 25 -16.88 -3.46 47.99
CA ALA A 25 -17.23 -2.05 47.92
C ALA A 25 -16.47 -1.34 46.79
N HIS A 26 -17.20 -0.70 45.88
CA HIS A 26 -16.62 0.16 44.85
C HIS A 26 -16.01 1.41 45.49
N LYS A 27 -14.69 1.42 45.69
CA LYS A 27 -13.94 2.66 45.90
C LYS A 27 -14.00 3.47 44.61
N LYS A 28 -14.68 4.63 44.63
CA LYS A 28 -14.65 5.59 43.52
C LYS A 28 -13.20 6.01 43.27
N VAL A 29 -12.75 5.89 42.02
CA VAL A 29 -11.43 6.32 41.58
C VAL A 29 -11.34 7.85 41.75
N PRO A 30 -10.29 8.39 42.42
CA PRO A 30 -10.12 9.84 42.53
C PRO A 30 -9.95 10.46 41.14
N ARG A 31 -10.79 11.45 40.80
CA ARG A 31 -10.56 12.29 39.63
C ARG A 31 -9.33 13.14 39.92
N LEU A 32 -8.28 12.96 39.13
CA LEU A 32 -7.11 13.82 39.17
C LEU A 32 -7.54 15.23 38.74
N SER A 33 -7.27 16.21 39.59
CA SER A 33 -7.49 17.62 39.31
C SER A 33 -6.60 18.05 38.15
N MET A 34 -7.18 18.71 37.15
CA MET A 34 -6.44 19.21 35.98
C MET A 34 -5.59 20.45 36.31
N GLU A 35 -5.72 21.00 37.52
CA GLU A 35 -5.09 22.26 37.94
C GLU A 35 -3.55 22.19 38.04
N SER A 36 -2.95 20.98 38.01
CA SER A 36 -1.49 20.79 38.11
C SER A 36 -0.83 20.29 36.83
N LEU A 37 -1.54 20.23 35.70
CA LEU A 37 -0.96 19.86 34.41
C LEU A 37 -0.24 21.07 33.81
N GLN A 38 1.03 21.26 34.20
CA GLN A 38 1.93 22.13 33.46
C GLN A 38 2.25 21.45 32.13
N ARG A 39 1.94 22.10 31.00
CA ARG A 39 2.42 21.62 29.70
C ARG A 39 3.94 21.68 29.72
N THR A 40 4.59 20.59 29.36
CA THR A 40 6.03 20.59 29.08
C THR A 40 6.25 21.56 27.92
N ILE A 41 6.83 22.73 28.22
CA ILE A 41 7.22 23.67 27.18
C ILE A 41 8.48 23.10 26.54
N SER A 42 8.41 22.75 25.26
CA SER A 42 9.59 22.32 24.52
C SER A 42 10.47 23.52 24.22
N ASP A 43 11.76 23.40 24.50
CA ASP A 43 12.77 24.44 24.23
C ASP A 43 12.81 24.84 22.74
N ILE A 44 12.38 23.94 21.85
CA ILE A 44 12.23 24.19 20.40
C ILE A 44 11.29 25.36 20.15
N SER A 45 10.19 25.46 20.92
CA SER A 45 9.22 26.55 20.75
C SER A 45 9.81 27.90 21.16
N LEU A 46 10.65 27.92 22.20
CA LEU A 46 11.29 29.14 22.68
C LEU A 46 12.40 29.60 21.72
N GLU A 47 13.17 28.67 21.17
CA GLU A 47 14.19 28.98 20.16
C GLU A 47 13.57 29.55 18.88
N LEU A 48 12.43 29.01 18.42
CA LEU A 48 11.73 29.52 17.24
C LEU A 48 11.17 30.94 17.47
N ILE A 49 10.60 31.20 18.65
CA ILE A 49 10.13 32.54 19.05
C ILE A 49 11.29 33.52 19.16
N THR A 50 12.42 33.08 19.73
CA THR A 50 13.61 33.93 19.90
C THR A 50 14.26 34.25 18.56
N LYS A 51 14.36 33.27 17.64
CA LYS A 51 14.85 33.50 16.27
C LYS A 51 13.98 34.50 15.51
N GLN A 52 12.65 34.35 15.57
CA GLN A 52 11.72 35.34 15.02
C GLN A 52 11.94 36.74 15.62
N ALA A 53 12.21 36.85 16.93
CA ALA A 53 12.40 38.14 17.60
C ALA A 53 13.79 38.78 17.40
N LEU A 54 14.78 38.05 16.86
CA LEU A 54 16.10 38.57 16.49
C LEU A 54 16.14 39.05 15.05
N ASP A 55 15.44 38.37 14.13
CA ASP A 55 15.33 38.79 12.73
C ASP A 55 14.61 40.16 12.59
N HIS A 56 13.71 40.49 13.52
CA HIS A 56 13.01 41.80 13.57
C HIS A 56 13.82 42.95 14.20
N ARG A 57 15.03 42.72 14.71
CA ARG A 57 15.83 43.77 15.41
C ARG A 57 17.04 44.27 14.63
N ALA A 58 17.27 43.79 13.41
CA ALA A 58 18.39 44.21 12.57
C ALA A 58 18.06 45.34 11.57
N GLU A 59 16.79 45.75 11.41
CA GLU A 59 16.40 46.83 10.50
C GLU A 59 15.71 47.97 11.26
N HIS A 60 16.47 49.00 11.62
CA HIS A 60 15.91 50.29 11.99
C HIS A 60 16.85 51.43 11.59
N ASP A 61 16.85 51.80 10.31
CA ASP A 61 16.91 53.22 9.94
C ASP A 61 16.21 53.48 8.60
N HIS A 62 15.38 54.53 8.60
CA HIS A 62 14.54 55.10 7.54
C HIS A 62 13.18 54.44 7.28
N GLY A 63 12.14 55.16 7.72
CA GLY A 63 10.75 54.77 7.61
C GLY A 63 10.22 54.78 6.18
N ASP A 64 9.52 53.70 5.84
CA ASP A 64 8.31 53.72 5.05
C ASP A 64 7.45 52.53 5.52
N GLN A 65 6.18 52.78 5.79
CA GLN A 65 5.31 51.86 6.52
C GLN A 65 4.84 50.73 5.59
N LYS A 66 5.64 49.67 5.45
CA LYS A 66 5.19 48.39 4.87
C LYS A 66 4.71 47.47 5.98
N ASN A 67 3.45 47.09 5.90
CA ASN A 67 2.84 46.05 6.69
C ASN A 67 3.41 44.70 6.26
N ASP A 68 4.57 44.30 6.80
CA ASP A 68 5.10 42.95 6.68
C ASP A 68 4.29 42.02 7.59
N SER A 69 3.08 41.72 7.11
CA SER A 69 2.38 40.50 7.47
C SER A 69 3.33 39.37 7.09
N GLN A 70 4.00 38.79 8.10
CA GLN A 70 4.90 37.66 7.94
C GLN A 70 4.19 36.56 7.17
N ASP A 71 4.53 36.44 5.89
CA ASP A 71 4.04 35.37 5.03
C ASP A 71 4.57 34.07 5.63
N LEU A 72 3.69 33.33 6.31
CA LEU A 72 3.98 31.94 6.63
C LEU A 72 4.35 31.25 5.32
N PRO A 73 5.38 30.40 5.29
CA PRO A 73 5.73 29.67 4.08
C PRO A 73 4.46 29.00 3.56
N ALA A 74 4.05 29.38 2.35
CA ALA A 74 2.83 28.89 1.73
C ALA A 74 2.87 27.36 1.76
N ILE A 75 1.92 26.76 2.47
CA ILE A 75 1.75 25.32 2.48
C ILE A 75 1.45 24.95 1.03
N THR A 76 2.33 24.20 0.40
CA THR A 76 2.12 23.73 -0.97
C THR A 76 0.88 22.86 -0.97
N GLU A 77 -0.19 23.38 -1.58
CA GLU A 77 -1.44 22.65 -1.68
C GLU A 77 -1.19 21.34 -2.42
N VAL A 78 -1.71 20.26 -1.83
CA VAL A 78 -1.61 18.90 -2.34
C VAL A 78 -2.99 18.47 -2.83
N GLU A 79 -3.01 17.85 -4.01
CA GLU A 79 -4.22 17.39 -4.68
C GLU A 79 -4.28 15.86 -4.74
N GLU A 80 -5.49 15.30 -4.70
CA GLU A 80 -5.71 13.86 -4.88
C GLU A 80 -5.66 13.54 -6.38
N ALA A 81 -4.58 12.90 -6.81
CA ALA A 81 -4.28 12.59 -8.21
C ALA A 81 -4.43 11.09 -8.49
N GLN A 82 -5.11 10.74 -9.60
CA GLN A 82 -5.28 9.35 -10.01
C GLN A 82 -4.19 8.92 -10.99
N CYS A 83 -3.55 7.77 -10.71
CA CYS A 83 -2.60 7.14 -11.60
C CYS A 83 -3.29 6.55 -12.85
N GLU A 84 -2.83 6.94 -14.04
CA GLU A 84 -3.38 6.46 -15.32
C GLU A 84 -3.03 4.99 -15.64
N CYS A 85 -2.05 4.38 -14.93
CA CYS A 85 -1.70 2.97 -15.08
C CYS A 85 -2.62 2.05 -14.27
N CYS A 86 -2.75 2.33 -12.96
CA CYS A 86 -3.36 1.41 -11.98
C CYS A 86 -4.67 1.94 -11.39
N GLY A 87 -5.02 3.20 -11.62
CA GLY A 87 -6.23 3.83 -11.09
C GLY A 87 -6.20 4.13 -9.59
N MET A 88 -5.09 3.88 -8.90
CA MET A 88 -4.93 4.26 -7.50
C MET A 88 -4.73 5.77 -7.38
N SER A 89 -5.29 6.35 -6.31
CA SER A 89 -5.17 7.78 -6.02
C SER A 89 -4.03 8.02 -5.03
N GLU A 90 -3.24 9.06 -5.26
CA GLU A 90 -2.12 9.50 -4.43
C GLU A 90 -2.20 11.02 -4.21
N GLU A 91 -1.75 11.48 -3.06
CA GLU A 91 -1.65 12.91 -2.74
C GLU A 91 -0.38 13.48 -3.39
N CYS A 92 -0.53 14.48 -4.25
CA CYS A 92 0.53 15.00 -5.10
C CYS A 92 0.59 16.53 -5.02
N THR A 93 1.80 17.09 -5.04
CA THR A 93 1.98 18.52 -5.29
C THR A 93 1.90 18.83 -6.79
N SER A 94 1.48 20.05 -7.14
CA SER A 94 1.45 20.52 -8.54
C SER A 94 2.79 20.36 -9.26
N ASP A 95 3.90 20.59 -8.55
CA ASP A 95 5.26 20.45 -9.07
C ASP A 95 5.57 18.98 -9.39
N TYR A 96 5.16 18.05 -8.53
CA TYR A 96 5.33 16.63 -8.78
C TYR A 96 4.53 16.19 -10.01
N VAL A 97 3.26 16.61 -10.11
CA VAL A 97 2.40 16.31 -11.28
C VAL A 97 3.05 16.79 -12.57
N SER A 98 3.58 18.02 -12.57
CA SER A 98 4.25 18.61 -13.74
C SER A 98 5.50 17.81 -14.14
N ARG A 99 6.34 17.43 -13.17
CA ARG A 99 7.54 16.61 -13.43
C ARG A 99 7.17 15.23 -13.99
N VAL A 100 6.17 14.58 -13.42
CA VAL A 100 5.74 13.24 -13.85
C VAL A 100 5.18 13.30 -15.27
N ARG A 101 4.29 14.25 -15.56
CA ARG A 101 3.74 14.41 -16.92
C ARG A 101 4.82 14.74 -17.94
N GLY A 102 5.83 15.54 -17.58
CA GLY A 102 6.98 15.81 -18.45
C GLY A 102 7.85 14.58 -18.73
N LYS A 103 7.94 13.63 -17.78
CA LYS A 103 8.78 12.42 -17.91
C LYS A 103 8.07 11.28 -18.66
N PHE A 104 6.76 11.13 -18.48
CA PHE A 104 5.99 9.97 -18.94
C PHE A 104 4.97 10.33 -20.03
N SER A 105 5.38 11.07 -21.06
CA SER A 105 4.54 11.35 -22.24
C SER A 105 3.17 11.96 -21.90
N GLY A 106 3.17 12.92 -20.97
CA GLY A 106 1.98 13.61 -20.49
C GLY A 106 1.14 12.81 -19.50
N LYS A 107 1.52 11.57 -19.17
CA LYS A 107 0.79 10.70 -18.25
C LYS A 107 1.13 11.00 -16.80
N LEU A 108 0.10 11.00 -15.95
CA LEU A 108 0.26 11.03 -14.51
C LEU A 108 0.24 9.61 -13.96
N ILE A 109 1.35 9.17 -13.38
CA ILE A 109 1.49 7.82 -12.83
C ILE A 109 1.99 7.90 -11.38
N CYS A 110 1.59 6.92 -10.56
CA CYS A 110 2.03 6.84 -9.18
C CYS A 110 3.51 6.51 -9.04
N GLY A 111 4.07 6.77 -7.86
CA GLY A 111 5.49 6.50 -7.57
C GLY A 111 5.91 5.05 -7.83
N LEU A 112 5.04 4.09 -7.51
CA LEU A 112 5.30 2.66 -7.74
C LEU A 112 5.31 2.29 -9.24
N CYS A 113 4.41 2.88 -10.04
CA CYS A 113 4.40 2.66 -11.49
C CYS A 113 5.60 3.33 -12.16
N ALA A 114 6.01 4.51 -11.68
CA ALA A 114 7.20 5.21 -12.18
C ALA A 114 8.46 4.36 -11.97
N GLU A 115 8.67 3.87 -10.75
CA GLU A 115 9.81 3.01 -10.43
C GLU A 115 9.81 1.72 -11.28
N ALA A 116 8.65 1.08 -11.44
CA ALA A 116 8.53 -0.12 -12.26
C ALA A 116 8.82 0.11 -13.74
N VAL A 117 8.50 1.28 -14.28
CA VAL A 117 8.84 1.66 -15.66
C VAL A 117 10.34 1.92 -15.77
N ASP A 118 10.92 2.69 -14.84
CA ASP A 118 12.36 2.98 -14.84
C ASP A 118 13.19 1.70 -14.68
N GLU A 119 12.79 0.77 -13.79
CA GLU A 119 13.47 -0.52 -13.64
C GLU A 119 13.42 -1.36 -14.94
N LYS A 120 12.25 -1.40 -15.61
CA LYS A 120 12.10 -2.12 -16.87
C LYS A 120 12.90 -1.48 -18.01
N MET A 121 13.01 -0.16 -18.02
CA MET A 121 13.83 0.59 -18.97
C MET A 121 15.29 0.15 -18.91
N GLU A 122 15.85 0.07 -17.71
CA GLU A 122 17.23 -0.38 -17.49
C GLU A 122 17.43 -1.85 -17.92
N LYS A 123 16.44 -2.72 -17.64
CA LYS A 123 16.50 -4.15 -18.01
C LYS A 123 16.39 -4.40 -19.52
N LYS A 124 15.47 -3.70 -20.21
CA LYS A 124 15.18 -3.93 -21.63
C LYS A 124 16.01 -3.05 -22.57
N LYS A 125 16.65 -1.99 -22.07
CA LYS A 125 17.31 -0.95 -22.88
C LYS A 125 16.37 -0.41 -23.98
N ALA A 126 15.09 -0.29 -23.66
CA ALA A 126 14.03 0.13 -24.57
C ALA A 126 13.70 1.62 -24.37
N LYS A 127 12.81 2.17 -25.20
CA LYS A 127 12.34 3.56 -25.05
C LYS A 127 11.27 3.64 -23.96
N ARG A 128 11.23 4.78 -23.24
CA ARG A 128 10.32 4.98 -22.10
C ARG A 128 8.87 4.79 -22.50
N ASP A 129 8.48 5.31 -23.66
CA ASP A 129 7.09 5.25 -24.13
C ASP A 129 6.65 3.81 -24.39
N GLU A 130 7.51 2.99 -24.98
CA GLU A 130 7.24 1.57 -25.23
C GLU A 130 7.09 0.79 -23.91
N VAL A 131 8.01 1.01 -22.97
CA VAL A 131 7.96 0.36 -21.65
C VAL A 131 6.75 0.84 -20.85
N LEU A 132 6.41 2.12 -20.95
CA LEU A 132 5.25 2.73 -20.31
C LEU A 132 3.95 2.13 -20.85
N GLU A 133 3.80 2.02 -22.18
CA GLU A 133 2.63 1.42 -22.81
C GLU A 133 2.44 -0.05 -22.40
N GLU A 134 3.52 -0.84 -22.43
CA GLU A 134 3.49 -2.23 -21.94
C GLU A 134 3.10 -2.30 -20.45
N HIS A 135 3.63 -1.39 -19.63
CA HIS A 135 3.28 -1.31 -18.21
C HIS A 135 1.80 -0.94 -18.03
N MET A 136 1.27 0.05 -18.74
CA MET A 136 -0.14 0.45 -18.69
C MET A 136 -1.06 -0.70 -19.08
N ASN A 137 -0.71 -1.46 -20.11
CA ASN A 137 -1.49 -2.63 -20.54
C ASN A 137 -1.49 -3.74 -19.48
N ALA A 138 -0.32 -4.05 -18.90
CA ALA A 138 -0.21 -5.04 -17.83
C ALA A 138 -0.96 -4.60 -16.57
N CYS A 139 -0.80 -3.34 -16.17
CA CYS A 139 -1.38 -2.78 -14.95
C CYS A 139 -2.90 -2.66 -15.06
N SER A 140 -3.42 -2.18 -16.19
CA SER A 140 -4.85 -2.07 -16.43
C SER A 140 -5.53 -3.44 -16.48
N ARG A 141 -4.89 -4.46 -17.09
CA ARG A 141 -5.38 -5.85 -17.05
C ARG A 141 -5.41 -6.39 -15.62
N PHE A 142 -4.34 -6.19 -14.86
CA PHE A 142 -4.27 -6.62 -13.47
C PHE A 142 -5.34 -5.94 -12.63
N ASN A 143 -5.55 -4.62 -12.78
CA ASN A 143 -6.53 -3.92 -11.97
C ASN A 143 -7.97 -4.28 -12.32
N LYS A 144 -8.29 -4.48 -13.61
CA LYS A 144 -9.64 -4.87 -14.07
C LYS A 144 -10.04 -6.29 -13.67
N PHE A 145 -9.10 -7.23 -13.71
CA PHE A 145 -9.39 -8.66 -13.51
C PHE A 145 -8.65 -9.26 -12.33
N GLY A 146 -7.33 -9.10 -12.27
CA GLY A 146 -6.49 -9.69 -11.22
C GLY A 146 -6.83 -9.20 -9.81
N ARG A 147 -7.04 -7.88 -9.64
CA ARG A 147 -7.37 -7.27 -8.35
C ARG A 147 -8.86 -7.38 -8.02
N THR A 148 -9.73 -7.11 -9.00
CA THR A 148 -11.19 -7.13 -8.78
C THR A 148 -11.73 -8.55 -8.59
N TYR A 149 -11.17 -9.54 -9.28
CA TYR A 149 -11.62 -10.94 -9.23
C TYR A 149 -10.47 -11.92 -8.96
N PRO A 150 -9.84 -11.89 -7.77
CA PRO A 150 -8.65 -12.69 -7.49
C PRO A 150 -8.85 -14.20 -7.67
N VAL A 151 -10.03 -14.71 -7.32
CA VAL A 151 -10.38 -16.13 -7.46
C VAL A 151 -10.49 -16.55 -8.93
N LEU A 152 -11.09 -15.72 -9.78
CA LEU A 152 -11.18 -15.99 -11.22
C LEU A 152 -9.81 -15.94 -11.88
N PHE A 153 -8.97 -14.99 -11.47
CA PHE A 153 -7.59 -14.88 -11.94
C PHE A 153 -6.76 -16.12 -11.56
N GLN A 154 -6.92 -16.62 -10.32
CA GLN A 154 -6.29 -17.86 -9.88
C GLN A 154 -6.82 -19.07 -10.66
N ALA A 155 -8.14 -19.16 -10.88
CA ALA A 155 -8.74 -20.24 -11.65
C ALA A 155 -8.26 -20.24 -13.12
N GLU A 156 -8.10 -19.07 -13.73
CA GLU A 156 -7.51 -18.91 -15.06
C GLU A 156 -6.06 -19.43 -15.09
N ALA A 157 -5.25 -19.07 -14.09
CA ALA A 157 -3.88 -19.59 -13.99
C ALA A 157 -3.83 -21.11 -13.85
N ILE A 158 -4.68 -21.71 -13.00
CA ILE A 158 -4.78 -23.17 -12.85
C ILE A 158 -5.20 -23.82 -14.17
N LYS A 159 -6.18 -23.24 -14.86
CA LYS A 159 -6.65 -23.72 -16.17
C LYS A 159 -5.52 -23.72 -17.21
N GLU A 160 -4.71 -22.68 -17.28
CA GLU A 160 -3.58 -22.62 -18.22
C GLU A 160 -2.47 -23.64 -17.89
N ILE A 161 -2.20 -23.89 -16.60
CA ILE A 161 -1.28 -24.96 -16.17
C ILE A 161 -1.79 -26.33 -16.65
N LEU A 162 -3.06 -26.64 -16.39
CA LEU A 162 -3.67 -27.91 -16.79
C LEU A 162 -3.70 -28.08 -18.31
N LYS A 163 -4.02 -27.02 -19.07
CA LYS A 163 -3.97 -27.03 -20.53
C LYS A 163 -2.56 -27.30 -21.05
N LYS A 164 -1.56 -26.58 -20.54
CA LYS A 164 -0.16 -26.71 -20.99
C LYS A 164 0.36 -28.13 -20.77
N ASN A 165 0.00 -28.75 -19.65
CA ASN A 165 0.31 -30.16 -19.36
C ASN A 165 -0.44 -31.15 -20.26
N SER A 166 -1.64 -30.77 -20.73
CA SER A 166 -2.46 -31.59 -21.63
C SER A 166 -2.01 -31.48 -23.08
N THR A 167 -1.47 -30.33 -23.51
CA THR A 167 -0.98 -30.08 -24.87
C THR A 167 0.49 -30.42 -25.07
N SER A 168 1.27 -30.57 -23.98
CA SER A 168 2.65 -31.10 -24.05
C SER A 168 2.71 -32.62 -24.30
N THR A 169 1.60 -33.24 -24.71
CA THR A 169 1.56 -34.60 -25.24
C THR A 169 2.17 -34.62 -26.64
N GLY A 170 3.50 -34.58 -26.66
CA GLY A 170 4.32 -34.85 -27.84
C GLY A 170 5.69 -35.42 -27.47
N PHE A 171 6.29 -35.02 -26.33
CA PHE A 171 7.64 -35.48 -25.99
C PHE A 171 7.98 -35.25 -24.51
N SER A 172 7.42 -36.03 -23.57
CA SER A 172 8.11 -36.39 -22.32
C SER A 172 7.26 -37.39 -21.52
N SER A 173 7.70 -38.64 -21.54
CA SER A 173 7.54 -39.69 -20.55
C SER A 173 6.65 -39.38 -19.35
N ARG A 174 5.33 -39.55 -19.49
CA ARG A 174 4.47 -39.82 -18.34
C ARG A 174 4.97 -41.12 -17.73
N ALA A 175 5.63 -41.05 -16.56
CA ALA A 175 5.78 -42.22 -15.72
C ALA A 175 4.37 -42.81 -15.56
N LYS A 176 4.16 -44.02 -16.09
CA LYS A 176 2.90 -44.74 -15.94
C LYS A 176 2.72 -44.93 -14.45
N SER A 177 1.86 -44.13 -13.82
CA SER A 177 1.42 -44.39 -12.47
C SER A 177 0.55 -45.64 -12.56
N VAL A 178 1.15 -46.78 -12.25
CA VAL A 178 0.45 -48.06 -12.17
C VAL A 178 -0.69 -47.88 -11.17
N SER A 179 -1.91 -48.07 -11.64
CA SER A 179 -3.10 -47.98 -10.80
C SER A 179 -3.04 -49.08 -9.74
N PRO A 180 -3.50 -48.87 -8.50
CA PRO A 180 -3.52 -49.93 -7.47
C PRO A 180 -4.25 -51.22 -7.90
N ARG A 181 -5.08 -51.17 -8.95
CA ARG A 181 -5.70 -52.35 -9.57
C ARG A 181 -4.71 -53.24 -10.34
N GLU A 182 -3.69 -52.67 -10.96
CA GLU A 182 -2.73 -53.40 -11.80
C GLU A 182 -1.73 -54.22 -10.95
N TYR A 183 -1.45 -53.81 -9.70
CA TYR A 183 -0.68 -54.64 -8.75
C TYR A 183 -1.38 -55.97 -8.44
N LYS A 184 -2.71 -55.97 -8.36
CA LYS A 184 -3.49 -57.17 -8.04
C LYS A 184 -3.51 -58.16 -9.20
N GLU A 185 -3.44 -57.67 -10.45
CA GLU A 185 -3.31 -58.52 -11.63
C GLU A 185 -1.89 -59.06 -11.80
N LEU A 186 -0.85 -58.25 -11.57
CA LEU A 186 0.54 -58.72 -11.66
C LEU A 186 0.90 -59.78 -10.62
N LEU A 187 0.31 -59.71 -9.42
CA LEU A 187 0.42 -60.77 -8.42
C LEU A 187 -0.40 -62.02 -8.77
N ALA A 188 -1.47 -61.89 -9.55
CA ALA A 188 -2.28 -63.01 -10.00
C ALA A 188 -1.63 -63.74 -11.19
N THR A 189 -0.85 -63.05 -12.02
CA THR A 189 -0.22 -63.61 -13.23
C THR A 189 1.23 -64.05 -13.05
N GLY A 190 1.83 -63.87 -11.88
CA GLY A 190 3.13 -64.45 -11.53
C GLY A 190 4.31 -64.00 -12.39
N THR A 191 4.23 -62.85 -13.04
CA THR A 191 5.33 -62.28 -13.84
C THR A 191 6.21 -61.40 -12.97
N TYR A 192 7.29 -61.99 -12.43
CA TYR A 192 8.39 -61.24 -11.81
C TYR A 192 9.28 -60.65 -12.91
N ILE A 193 9.54 -59.35 -12.87
CA ILE A 193 10.52 -58.70 -13.73
C ILE A 193 11.90 -58.90 -13.07
N SER A 194 12.80 -59.63 -13.74
CA SER A 194 14.23 -59.70 -13.41
C SER A 194 14.98 -58.46 -13.88
#